data_AF-A0A3M2HJU5-F1
#
_entry.id   AF-A0A3M2HJU5-F1
#
_cell.length_a   1.000
_cell.length_b   1.000
_cell.length_c   1.000
_cell.angle_alpha   90.00
_cell.angle_beta   90.00
_cell.angle_gamma   90.00
#
_symmetry.space_group_name_H-M   'P 1'
#
loop_
_entity.id
_entity.type
_entity.pdbx_description
1 polymer ?
#
loop_
_entity_poly.entity_id
_entity_poly.type
_entity_poly.pdbx_seq_one_letter_code
_entity_poly.pdbx_strand_id
1 'polypeptide(L)'
;QRYLYDEAGQWLGEYDGQGQAKQQVIWLENYPIAVIDGSGAAANIGYIEPDHLGTPRVIIDAKRNVATWRWPLTGEAFGADASEEAPDGDGERYEFDLRFPGQRYDRHTGLYYNYFRDYEPQTGRYVQSDPVGLKGGLNTYAYVGGNPVMGVDPLGLQAMAPVAGWIGTDTAIPDPSDAA
;
A
#
# COMPACT_ATOMS: atom_id res chain seq x y z
N GLN A 1 -5.63 -8.86 -15.67
CA GLN A 1 -5.97 -8.40 -14.30
C GLN A 1 -6.13 -6.90 -14.37
N ARG A 2 -7.04 -6.34 -13.57
CA ARG A 2 -7.28 -4.89 -13.52
C ARG A 2 -7.22 -4.45 -12.07
N TYR A 3 -6.47 -3.38 -11.82
CA TYR A 3 -6.42 -2.72 -10.52
C TYR A 3 -7.31 -1.49 -10.57
N LEU A 4 -8.10 -1.28 -9.52
CA LEU A 4 -8.93 -0.09 -9.37
C LEU A 4 -8.39 0.75 -8.22
N TYR A 5 -8.37 2.06 -8.43
CA TYR A 5 -8.02 3.04 -7.42
C TYR A 5 -9.14 4.08 -7.32
N ASP A 6 -9.27 4.73 -6.18
CA ASP A 6 -10.13 5.90 -6.04
C ASP A 6 -9.43 7.18 -6.49
N GLU A 7 -10.15 8.30 -6.39
CA GLU A 7 -9.62 9.64 -6.66
C GLU A 7 -8.56 10.06 -5.63
N ALA A 8 -8.43 9.33 -4.52
CA ALA A 8 -7.40 9.49 -3.50
C ALA A 8 -6.16 8.59 -3.76
N GLY A 9 -6.14 7.84 -4.87
CA GLY A 9 -5.01 6.99 -5.25
C GLY A 9 -4.90 5.74 -4.37
N GLN A 10 -5.89 5.50 -3.52
CA GLN A 10 -5.98 4.32 -2.69
C GLN A 10 -6.40 3.15 -3.55
N TRP A 11 -5.71 2.02 -3.38
CA TRP A 11 -6.06 0.81 -4.09
C TRP A 11 -7.36 0.23 -3.53
N LEU A 12 -8.39 0.16 -4.39
CA LEU A 12 -9.71 -0.36 -4.03
C LEU A 12 -9.83 -1.86 -4.27
N GLY A 13 -9.04 -2.42 -5.17
CA GLY A 13 -9.07 -3.86 -5.41
C GLY A 13 -8.49 -4.33 -6.75
N GLU A 14 -8.43 -5.65 -6.88
CA GLU A 14 -8.08 -6.36 -8.11
C GLU A 14 -9.31 -7.10 -8.64
N TYR A 15 -9.48 -7.03 -9.96
CA TYR A 15 -10.55 -7.69 -10.70
C TYR A 15 -9.96 -8.57 -11.80
N ASP A 16 -10.64 -9.68 -12.08
CA ASP A 16 -10.29 -10.56 -13.17
C ASP A 16 -10.66 -9.97 -14.56
N GLY A 17 -10.41 -10.74 -15.63
CA GLY A 17 -10.72 -10.30 -17.00
C GLY A 17 -12.21 -10.15 -17.29
N GLN A 18 -13.08 -10.67 -16.42
CA GLN A 18 -14.54 -10.63 -16.52
C GLN A 18 -15.15 -9.56 -15.59
N GLY A 19 -14.32 -8.86 -14.82
CA GLY A 19 -14.75 -7.82 -13.87
C GLY A 19 -15.24 -8.37 -12.53
N GLN A 20 -15.00 -9.65 -12.22
CA GLN A 20 -15.28 -10.18 -10.88
C GLN A 20 -14.17 -9.75 -9.92
N ALA A 21 -14.57 -9.33 -8.73
CA ALA A 21 -13.64 -8.98 -7.66
C ALA A 21 -12.87 -10.21 -7.19
N LYS A 22 -11.55 -10.07 -7.10
CA LYS A 22 -10.67 -11.04 -6.45
C LYS A 22 -10.34 -10.63 -5.03
N GLN A 23 -10.03 -9.35 -4.84
CA GLN A 23 -9.69 -8.76 -3.56
C GLN A 23 -10.10 -7.29 -3.59
N GLN A 24 -10.75 -6.80 -2.54
CA GLN A 24 -11.17 -5.41 -2.41
C GLN A 24 -10.83 -4.89 -1.02
N VAL A 25 -10.40 -3.64 -0.90
CA VAL A 25 -10.07 -3.02 0.38
C VAL A 25 -11.13 -2.00 0.74
N ILE A 26 -11.58 -2.06 1.99
CA ILE A 26 -12.48 -1.07 2.59
C ILE A 26 -11.63 -0.09 3.39
N TRP A 27 -11.79 1.18 3.07
CA TRP A 27 -11.04 2.28 3.66
C TRP A 27 -11.92 3.10 4.59
N LEU A 28 -11.36 3.50 5.72
CA LEU A 28 -11.87 4.58 6.56
C LEU A 28 -10.88 5.75 6.44
N GLU A 29 -11.27 6.76 5.66
CA GLU A 29 -10.35 7.82 5.27
C GLU A 29 -9.08 7.23 4.64
N ASN A 30 -7.91 7.43 5.24
CA ASN A 30 -6.62 6.91 4.76
C ASN A 30 -6.20 5.57 5.40
N TYR A 31 -7.08 4.97 6.21
CA TYR A 31 -6.79 3.73 6.93
C TYR A 31 -7.53 2.56 6.28
N PRO A 32 -6.82 1.53 5.78
CA PRO A 32 -7.47 0.31 5.33
C PRO A 32 -7.95 -0.45 6.57
N ILE A 33 -9.25 -0.77 6.63
CA ILE A 33 -9.89 -1.37 7.81
C ILE A 33 -10.39 -2.80 7.57
N ALA A 34 -10.62 -3.17 6.32
CA ALA A 34 -11.00 -4.52 5.98
C ALA A 34 -10.61 -4.86 4.54
N VAL A 35 -10.48 -6.15 4.28
CA VAL A 35 -10.32 -6.73 2.95
C VAL A 35 -11.45 -7.73 2.71
N ILE A 36 -11.93 -7.76 1.47
CA ILE A 36 -12.94 -8.71 0.99
C ILE A 36 -12.31 -9.53 -0.13
N ASP A 37 -12.18 -10.83 0.07
CA ASP A 37 -11.66 -11.75 -0.94
C ASP A 37 -12.80 -12.48 -1.64
N GLY A 38 -12.71 -12.51 -2.97
CA GLY A 38 -13.74 -13.06 -3.85
C GLY A 38 -14.96 -12.15 -4.00
N SER A 39 -16.08 -12.75 -4.39
CA SER A 39 -17.32 -12.03 -4.66
C SER A 39 -18.56 -12.82 -4.23
N GLY A 40 -19.67 -12.10 -4.02
CA GLY A 40 -20.95 -12.69 -3.66
C GLY A 40 -20.98 -13.32 -2.26
N ALA A 41 -21.88 -14.29 -2.05
CA ALA A 41 -22.11 -14.90 -0.74
C ALA A 41 -20.93 -15.76 -0.22
N ALA A 42 -19.99 -16.12 -1.09
CA ALA A 42 -18.80 -16.90 -0.74
C ALA A 42 -17.60 -16.02 -0.37
N ALA A 43 -17.74 -14.69 -0.45
CA ALA A 43 -16.65 -13.78 -0.12
C ALA A 43 -16.21 -13.94 1.34
N ASN A 44 -14.91 -13.86 1.57
CA ASN A 44 -14.33 -13.85 2.90
C ASN A 44 -13.96 -12.43 3.29
N ILE A 45 -14.05 -12.13 4.58
CA ILE A 45 -13.72 -10.82 5.13
C ILE A 45 -12.55 -11.00 6.09
N GLY A 46 -11.52 -10.18 5.91
CA GLY A 46 -10.45 -9.99 6.86
C GLY A 46 -10.50 -8.59 7.46
N TYR A 47 -10.32 -8.44 8.77
CA TYR A 47 -10.08 -7.14 9.39
C TYR A 47 -8.62 -6.77 9.20
N ILE A 48 -8.35 -5.54 8.75
CA ILE A 48 -6.99 -5.02 8.63
C ILE A 48 -6.69 -4.25 9.92
N GLU A 49 -5.55 -4.56 10.55
CA GLU A 49 -4.99 -3.76 11.63
C GLU A 49 -3.81 -2.95 11.07
N PRO A 50 -4.04 -1.67 10.70
CA PRO A 50 -2.98 -0.80 10.24
C PRO A 50 -2.19 -0.18 11.41
N ASP A 51 -0.98 0.29 11.15
CA ASP A 51 -0.24 1.17 12.06
C ASP A 51 -0.73 2.63 12.00
N HIS A 52 -0.06 3.52 12.74
CA HIS A 52 -0.44 4.93 12.83
C HIS A 52 -0.34 5.69 11.49
N LEU A 53 0.37 5.15 10.50
CA LEU A 53 0.49 5.73 9.16
C LEU A 53 -0.60 5.21 8.21
N GLY A 54 -1.38 4.21 8.60
CA GLY A 54 -2.30 3.50 7.69
C GLY A 54 -1.65 2.32 6.97
N THR A 55 -0.43 1.91 7.35
CA THR A 55 0.24 0.75 6.76
C THR A 55 -0.39 -0.53 7.29
N PRO A 56 -0.91 -1.45 6.47
CA PRO A 56 -1.40 -2.74 6.93
C PRO A 56 -0.31 -3.54 7.66
N ARG A 57 -0.57 -3.97 8.90
CA ARG A 57 0.37 -4.80 9.67
C ARG A 57 -0.13 -6.21 9.90
N VAL A 58 -1.43 -6.40 10.08
CA VAL A 58 -2.05 -7.71 10.28
C VAL A 58 -3.38 -7.77 9.54
N ILE A 59 -3.71 -8.95 9.02
CA ILE A 59 -5.07 -9.28 8.57
C ILE A 59 -5.59 -10.43 9.42
N ILE A 60 -6.76 -10.23 10.03
CA ILE A 60 -7.43 -11.20 10.87
C ILE A 60 -8.67 -11.72 10.15
N ASP A 61 -8.75 -13.04 9.95
CA ASP A 61 -9.94 -13.68 9.40
C ASP A 61 -11.16 -13.41 10.31
N ALA A 62 -12.21 -12.80 9.76
CA ALA A 62 -13.35 -12.35 10.56
C ALA A 62 -14.18 -13.50 11.16
N LYS A 63 -14.09 -14.72 10.60
CA LYS A 63 -14.84 -15.90 11.08
C LYS A 63 -14.02 -16.68 12.10
N ARG A 64 -12.74 -16.90 11.82
CA ARG A 64 -11.82 -17.69 12.64
C ARG A 64 -11.18 -16.90 13.77
N ASN A 65 -11.11 -15.57 13.64
CA ASN A 65 -10.43 -14.66 14.56
C ASN A 65 -8.95 -15.04 14.76
N VAL A 66 -8.25 -15.30 13.66
CA VAL A 66 -6.83 -15.63 13.61
C VAL A 66 -6.14 -14.78 12.55
N ALA A 67 -4.86 -14.46 12.77
CA ALA A 67 -4.07 -13.74 11.78
C ALA A 67 -3.77 -14.64 10.59
N THR A 68 -4.15 -14.21 9.38
CA THR A 68 -3.88 -14.92 8.12
C THR A 68 -2.74 -14.30 7.33
N TRP A 69 -2.40 -13.06 7.64
CA TRP A 69 -1.28 -12.36 7.04
C TRP A 69 -0.71 -11.36 8.03
N ARG A 70 0.61 -11.20 8.00
CA ARG A 70 1.31 -10.24 8.85
C ARG A 70 2.50 -9.63 8.12
N TRP A 71 2.70 -8.34 8.27
CA TRP A 71 3.91 -7.66 7.81
C TRP A 71 4.52 -6.85 8.97
N PRO A 72 5.38 -7.50 9.78
CA PRO A 72 5.87 -6.92 11.01
C PRO A 72 6.87 -5.79 10.74
N LEU A 73 7.00 -4.88 11.71
CA LEU A 73 8.01 -3.82 11.73
C LEU A 73 9.03 -4.10 12.84
N THR A 74 9.65 -5.28 12.81
CA THR A 74 10.45 -5.79 13.94
C THR A 74 11.95 -5.57 13.80
N GLY A 75 12.48 -5.40 12.58
CA GLY A 75 13.92 -5.27 12.33
C GLY A 75 14.37 -3.94 11.73
N GLU A 76 13.49 -3.26 10.99
CA GLU A 76 13.85 -2.12 10.16
C GLU A 76 12.62 -1.23 9.90
N ALA A 77 12.84 0.00 9.44
CA ALA A 77 11.78 1.03 9.34
C ALA A 77 11.30 1.30 7.90
N PHE A 78 12.00 0.77 6.90
CA PHE A 78 11.85 1.03 5.47
C PHE A 78 11.05 -0.06 4.73
N GLY A 79 10.54 -1.08 5.42
CA GLY A 79 9.70 -2.11 4.83
C GLY A 79 10.48 -3.17 4.03
N ALA A 80 11.73 -3.43 4.36
CA ALA A 80 12.52 -4.50 3.76
C ALA A 80 12.14 -5.90 4.27
N ASP A 81 11.47 -6.02 5.42
CA ASP A 81 11.00 -7.30 5.94
C ASP A 81 9.98 -7.94 4.97
N ALA A 82 10.00 -9.26 4.81
CA ALA A 82 9.00 -9.97 4.01
C ALA A 82 7.69 -10.12 4.80
N SER A 83 6.55 -10.09 4.11
CA SER A 83 5.28 -10.44 4.74
C SER A 83 5.20 -11.95 5.03
N GLU A 84 4.66 -12.27 6.20
CA GLU A 84 4.27 -13.61 6.60
C GLU A 84 2.87 -13.92 6.05
N GLU A 85 2.79 -14.85 5.11
CA GLU A 85 1.54 -15.18 4.40
C GLU A 85 0.77 -16.34 5.03
N ALA A 86 1.30 -17.01 6.06
CA ALA A 86 0.59 -18.07 6.79
C ALA A 86 0.97 -18.08 8.28
N PRO A 87 0.77 -16.98 9.03
CA PRO A 87 1.19 -16.88 10.42
C PRO A 87 0.34 -17.72 11.39
N ASP A 88 -0.82 -18.23 10.95
CA ASP A 88 -1.65 -19.20 11.69
C ASP A 88 -1.13 -20.65 11.57
N GLY A 89 -0.22 -20.92 10.63
CA GLY A 89 0.45 -22.22 10.48
C GLY A 89 -0.43 -23.31 9.87
N ASP A 90 -1.53 -22.96 9.20
CA ASP A 90 -2.41 -23.93 8.54
C ASP A 90 -1.87 -24.44 7.17
N GLY A 91 -0.84 -23.77 6.65
CA GLY A 91 -0.16 -24.11 5.40
C GLY A 91 -0.77 -23.43 4.16
N GLU A 92 -1.88 -22.72 4.30
CA GLU A 92 -2.50 -21.93 3.23
C GLU A 92 -1.91 -20.53 3.24
N ARG A 93 -1.35 -20.10 2.10
CA ARG A 93 -0.76 -18.77 1.96
C ARG A 93 -1.82 -17.76 1.57
N TYR A 94 -1.90 -16.66 2.32
CA TYR A 94 -2.70 -15.50 2.03
C TYR A 94 -1.83 -14.39 1.44
N GLU A 95 -2.17 -13.93 0.24
CA GLU A 95 -1.43 -12.89 -0.46
C GLU A 95 -2.08 -11.51 -0.27
N PHE A 96 -1.30 -10.55 0.20
CA PHE A 96 -1.71 -9.16 0.32
C PHE A 96 -0.56 -8.23 -0.01
N ASP A 97 -0.77 -7.40 -1.03
CA ASP A 97 0.34 -6.66 -1.63
C ASP A 97 0.39 -5.18 -1.18
N LEU A 98 -0.59 -4.65 -0.44
CA LEU A 98 -0.46 -3.29 0.11
C LEU A 98 0.76 -3.17 1.04
N ARG A 99 1.45 -2.04 0.94
CA ARG A 99 2.63 -1.69 1.76
C ARG A 99 2.38 -0.33 2.43
N PHE A 100 3.39 0.54 2.52
CA PHE A 100 3.16 1.92 2.99
C PHE A 100 2.06 2.60 2.17
N PRO A 101 1.43 3.67 2.68
CA PRO A 101 0.38 4.38 1.95
C PRO A 101 0.80 4.72 0.52
N GLY A 102 -0.05 4.38 -0.46
CA GLY A 102 0.21 4.52 -1.90
C GLY A 102 0.95 3.33 -2.56
N GLN A 103 1.57 2.47 -1.76
CA GLN A 103 2.47 1.44 -2.25
C GLN A 103 1.82 0.06 -2.37
N ARG A 104 2.16 -0.66 -3.44
CA ARG A 104 1.84 -2.07 -3.63
C ARG A 104 3.07 -2.87 -4.02
N TYR A 105 3.31 -4.00 -3.37
CA TYR A 105 4.36 -4.94 -3.73
C TYR A 105 4.11 -5.52 -5.12
N ASP A 106 5.12 -5.43 -5.99
CA ASP A 106 5.17 -6.16 -7.23
C ASP A 106 6.14 -7.33 -7.11
N ARG A 107 5.58 -8.54 -7.11
CA ARG A 107 6.31 -9.79 -6.98
C ARG A 107 7.27 -10.07 -8.14
N HIS A 108 7.04 -9.49 -9.32
CA HIS A 108 7.90 -9.74 -10.49
C HIS A 108 9.24 -9.01 -10.36
N THR A 109 9.20 -7.80 -9.80
CA THR A 109 10.38 -6.93 -9.66
C THR A 109 10.97 -6.96 -8.26
N GLY A 110 10.17 -7.32 -7.25
CA GLY A 110 10.53 -7.18 -5.85
C GLY A 110 10.42 -5.74 -5.34
N LEU A 111 9.99 -4.80 -6.18
CA LEU A 111 9.82 -3.39 -5.86
C LEU A 111 8.40 -3.09 -5.38
N TYR A 112 8.22 -1.95 -4.73
CA TYR A 112 6.91 -1.46 -4.32
C TYR A 112 6.49 -0.38 -5.31
N TYR A 113 5.53 -0.70 -6.19
CA TYR A 113 4.92 0.28 -7.09
C TYR A 113 4.26 1.38 -6.26
N ASN A 114 4.60 2.64 -6.54
CA ASN A 114 4.11 3.82 -5.84
C ASN A 114 3.77 4.93 -6.84
N TYR A 115 2.83 4.63 -7.72
CA TYR A 115 2.27 5.54 -8.71
C TYR A 115 3.29 6.16 -9.68
N PHE A 116 3.95 7.27 -9.33
CA PHE A 116 4.96 7.92 -10.17
C PHE A 116 6.34 7.27 -10.09
N ARG A 117 6.60 6.47 -9.06
CA ARG A 117 7.90 5.84 -8.82
C ARG A 117 7.74 4.41 -8.28
N ASP A 118 8.80 3.63 -8.41
CA ASP A 118 8.94 2.34 -7.75
C ASP A 118 9.93 2.49 -6.59
N TYR A 119 9.56 1.95 -5.44
CA TYR A 119 10.31 2.01 -4.20
C TYR A 119 11.07 0.69 -3.97
N GLU A 120 12.35 0.80 -3.67
CA GLU A 120 13.20 -0.33 -3.27
C GLU A 120 13.36 -0.31 -1.74
N PRO A 121 12.67 -1.21 -1.01
CA PRO A 121 12.70 -1.20 0.45
C PRO A 121 14.07 -1.55 1.03
N GLN A 122 14.85 -2.38 0.32
CA GLN A 122 16.19 -2.81 0.77
C GLN A 122 17.18 -1.64 0.89
N THR A 123 17.04 -0.60 0.08
CA THR A 123 17.87 0.62 0.16
C THR A 123 17.14 1.80 0.79
N GLY A 124 15.83 1.69 1.00
CA GLY A 124 14.98 2.74 1.56
C GLY A 124 14.77 3.93 0.61
N ARG A 125 14.77 3.69 -0.72
CA ARG A 125 14.80 4.75 -1.75
C ARG A 125 13.92 4.41 -2.94
N TYR A 126 13.55 5.43 -3.69
CA TYR A 126 12.99 5.24 -5.03
C TYR A 126 14.09 4.87 -6.02
N VAL A 127 13.73 4.08 -7.04
CA VAL A 127 14.65 3.70 -8.12
C VAL A 127 14.68 4.74 -9.26
N GLN A 128 13.65 5.59 -9.35
CA GLN A 128 13.60 6.75 -10.23
C GLN A 128 13.84 8.06 -9.46
N SER A 129 14.45 9.04 -10.14
CA SER A 129 14.50 10.42 -9.64
C SER A 129 13.10 11.03 -9.61
N ASP A 130 12.84 11.88 -8.62
CA ASP A 130 11.59 12.60 -8.45
C ASP A 130 11.16 13.40 -9.69
N PRO A 131 9.98 13.15 -10.28
CA PRO A 131 9.48 13.91 -11.43
C PRO A 131 9.20 15.38 -11.12
N VAL A 132 8.88 15.74 -9.87
CA VAL A 132 8.73 17.15 -9.48
C VAL A 132 10.07 17.81 -9.14
N GLY A 133 11.17 17.06 -9.28
CA GLY A 133 12.54 17.51 -9.07
C GLY A 133 12.78 17.96 -7.62
N LEU A 134 13.49 19.07 -7.47
CA LEU A 134 13.87 19.58 -6.13
C LEU A 134 12.69 20.11 -5.30
N LYS A 135 11.48 20.16 -5.86
CA LYS A 135 10.26 20.50 -5.10
C LYS A 135 9.91 19.41 -4.08
N GLY A 136 10.19 18.14 -4.39
CA GLY A 136 10.00 17.01 -3.47
C GLY A 136 11.10 16.87 -2.41
N GLY A 137 12.23 17.56 -2.59
CA GLY A 137 13.36 17.57 -1.67
C GLY A 137 14.72 17.61 -2.37
N LEU A 138 15.79 17.86 -1.61
CA LEU A 138 17.15 17.93 -2.15
C LEU A 138 17.67 16.59 -2.68
N ASN A 139 17.22 15.47 -2.08
CA ASN A 139 17.54 14.13 -2.56
C ASN A 139 16.32 13.58 -3.31
N THR A 140 16.38 13.61 -4.63
CA THR A 140 15.27 13.21 -5.51
C THR A 140 14.97 11.71 -5.51
N TYR A 141 15.73 10.91 -4.77
CA TYR A 141 15.50 9.47 -4.62
C TYR A 141 15.10 9.08 -3.20
N ALA A 142 15.05 10.04 -2.26
CA ALA A 142 14.73 9.73 -0.87
C ALA A 142 13.25 9.39 -0.71
N TYR A 143 12.95 8.31 0.00
CA TYR A 143 11.61 8.09 0.53
C TYR A 143 11.44 8.92 1.81
N VAL A 144 10.44 9.81 1.81
CA VAL A 144 9.98 10.61 2.96
C VAL A 144 11.10 11.29 3.77
N GLY A 145 12.13 11.80 3.08
CA GLY A 145 13.27 12.46 3.72
C GLY A 145 14.07 11.54 4.67
N GLY A 146 13.93 10.22 4.55
CA GLY A 146 14.58 9.23 5.41
C GLY A 146 13.86 8.97 6.73
N ASN A 147 12.60 9.41 6.90
CA ASN A 147 11.82 9.19 8.11
C ASN A 147 10.50 8.44 7.84
N PRO A 148 10.56 7.15 7.47
CA PRO A 148 9.37 6.31 7.17
C PRO A 148 8.51 6.01 8.39
N VAL A 149 8.96 6.34 9.59
CA VAL A 149 8.16 6.20 10.82
C VAL A 149 7.19 7.37 10.98
N MET A 150 7.52 8.55 10.45
CA MET A 150 6.74 9.78 10.68
C MET A 150 6.13 10.37 9.41
N GLY A 151 6.50 9.87 8.24
CA GLY A 151 6.08 10.41 6.96
C GLY A 151 5.58 9.33 6.01
N VAL A 152 4.78 9.76 5.04
CA VAL A 152 4.22 8.95 3.95
C VAL A 152 4.43 9.67 2.62
N ASP A 153 4.51 8.94 1.51
CA ASP A 153 4.51 9.54 0.16
C ASP A 153 3.52 8.75 -0.73
N PRO A 154 2.21 9.06 -0.64
CA PRO A 154 1.15 8.25 -1.27
C PRO A 154 1.18 8.22 -2.80
N LEU A 155 1.89 9.17 -3.44
CA LEU A 155 1.99 9.25 -4.90
C LEU A 155 3.39 8.99 -5.41
N GLY A 156 4.40 8.96 -4.54
CA GLY A 156 5.79 8.94 -4.99
C GLY A 156 6.21 10.27 -5.57
N LEU A 157 5.81 11.39 -4.95
CA LEU A 157 6.18 12.75 -5.37
C LEU A 157 6.75 13.61 -4.25
N GLN A 158 6.24 13.47 -3.02
CA GLN A 158 6.69 14.28 -1.89
C GLN A 158 6.30 13.67 -0.55
N ALA A 159 7.13 13.91 0.45
CA ALA A 159 6.84 13.52 1.82
C ALA A 159 5.65 14.31 2.39
N MET A 160 4.74 13.62 3.06
CA MET A 160 3.59 14.17 3.74
C MET A 160 3.51 13.67 5.18
N ALA A 161 2.88 14.45 6.06
CA ALA A 161 2.54 13.98 7.40
C ALA A 161 1.33 13.03 7.32
N PRO A 162 1.25 11.98 8.17
CA PRO A 162 0.22 10.93 8.09
C PRO A 162 -1.22 11.43 8.25
N VAL A 163 -1.42 12.59 8.89
CA VAL A 163 -2.73 13.23 9.13
C VAL A 163 -2.98 14.47 8.26
N ALA A 164 -2.05 14.83 7.36
CA ALA A 164 -2.25 15.97 6.48
C ALA A 164 -3.14 15.60 5.29
N GLY A 165 -4.45 15.63 5.54
CA GLY A 165 -5.45 16.21 4.64
C GLY A 165 -5.39 15.81 3.16
N TRP A 166 -5.32 14.51 2.86
CA TRP A 166 -5.75 14.01 1.54
C TRP A 166 -7.25 14.22 1.31
N ILE A 167 -8.01 14.46 2.38
CA ILE A 167 -9.43 14.75 2.31
C ILE A 167 -9.62 16.26 2.16
N GLY A 168 -9.89 16.71 0.92
CA GLY A 168 -10.53 18.01 0.70
C GLY A 168 -9.78 19.02 -0.17
N THR A 169 -8.62 18.70 -0.75
CA THR A 169 -8.16 19.47 -1.91
C THR A 169 -8.76 18.82 -3.14
N ASP A 170 -9.68 19.53 -3.79
CA ASP A 170 -10.17 19.30 -5.16
C ASP A 170 -9.00 19.44 -6.16
N THR A 171 -7.97 18.62 -5.97
CA THR A 171 -6.80 18.49 -6.81
C THR A 171 -6.83 17.06 -7.28
N ALA A 172 -7.31 16.87 -8.51
CA ALA A 172 -7.18 15.62 -9.22
C ALA A 172 -5.74 15.09 -9.06
N ILE A 173 -5.62 13.80 -8.77
CA ILE A 173 -4.33 13.12 -8.86
C ILE A 173 -3.81 13.35 -10.27
N PRO A 174 -2.62 13.95 -10.44
CA PRO A 174 -2.05 14.14 -11.76
C PRO A 174 -1.85 12.77 -12.41
N ASP A 175 -2.16 12.64 -13.69
CA ASP A 175 -1.94 11.39 -14.41
C ASP A 175 -0.41 11.14 -14.47
N PRO A 176 0.09 9.90 -14.28
CA PRO A 176 1.47 9.55 -14.55
C PRO A 176 1.97 10.02 -15.93
N SER A 177 1.08 10.16 -16.92
CA SER A 177 1.41 10.72 -18.24
C SER A 177 1.74 12.22 -18.24
N ASP A 178 1.31 12.97 -17.22
CA ASP A 178 1.48 14.43 -17.14
C ASP A 178 2.85 14.84 -16.56
N ALA A 179 3.62 13.87 -16.03
CA ALA A 179 4.91 14.12 -15.36
C ALA A 179 6.13 14.05 -16.30
N ALA A 180 5.92 14.12 -17.62
CA ALA A 180 6.96 14.08 -18.66
C ALA A 180 7.52 15.46 -19.05
#